data_AF-A0A2A3JMP4-F1
#
_entry.id   AF-A0A2A3JMP4-F1
#
_cell.length_a   1.000
_cell.length_b   1.000
_cell.length_c   1.000
_cell.angle_alpha   90.00
_cell.angle_beta   90.00
_cell.angle_gamma   90.00
#
_symmetry.space_group_name_H-M   'P 1'
#
loop_
_entity.id
_entity.type
_entity.pdbx_description
1 polymer ?
#
loop_
_entity_poly.entity_id
_entity_poly.type
_entity_poly.pdbx_seq_one_letter_code
_entity_poly.pdbx_strand_id
1 'polypeptide(L)' 'MVEQARAAGLTVEYLDERPDEPAMWRRFYRLRQPPEAELRREFGDDQAAQEAGLVLPRLATREALAVTLRRPSGGG' A
#
# COMPACT_ATOMS: atom_id res chain seq x y z
N MET A 1 -5.47 11.32 9.28
CA MET A 1 -4.32 10.56 9.83
C MET A 1 -3.77 11.15 11.11
N VAL A 2 -3.28 12.40 11.15
CA VAL A 2 -2.80 13.04 12.41
C VAL A 2 -3.88 13.01 13.50
N GLU A 3 -5.12 13.32 13.16
CA GLU A 3 -6.24 13.29 14.10
C GLU A 3 -6.55 11.87 14.61
N GLN A 4 -6.41 10.86 13.75
CA GLN A 4 -6.60 9.46 14.12
C GLN A 4 -5.47 8.95 15.02
N ALA A 5 -4.22 9.36 14.74
CA ALA A 5 -3.07 9.05 15.59
C ALA A 5 -3.24 9.67 16.99
N ARG A 6 -3.69 10.94 17.06
CA ARG A 6 -4.00 11.61 18.33
C ARG A 6 -5.12 10.91 19.09
N ALA A 7 -6.22 10.56 18.41
CA ALA A 7 -7.31 9.80 19.01
C ALA A 7 -6.86 8.44 19.56
N ALA A 8 -5.83 7.83 18.95
CA ALA A 8 -5.20 6.60 19.41
C ALA A 8 -4.12 6.81 20.51
N GLY A 9 -3.96 8.03 21.03
CA GLY A 9 -2.95 8.36 22.05
C GLY A 9 -1.51 8.34 21.51
N LEU A 10 -1.32 8.49 20.20
CA LEU A 10 -0.01 8.50 19.54
C LEU A 10 0.33 9.91 19.06
N THR A 11 1.63 10.22 19.04
CA THR A 11 2.15 11.44 18.39
C THR A 11 2.73 11.08 17.04
N VAL A 12 2.39 11.84 16.00
CA VAL A 12 3.07 11.77 14.71
C VAL A 12 4.40 12.51 14.84
N GLU A 13 5.50 11.80 14.73
CA GLU A 13 6.85 12.39 14.81
C GLU A 13 7.35 12.83 13.46
N TYR A 14 7.06 12.04 12.43
CA TYR A 14 7.53 12.28 11.09
C TYR A 14 6.53 11.77 10.07
N LEU A 15 6.40 12.51 8.97
CA LEU A 15 5.58 12.17 7.82
C LEU A 15 6.44 12.36 6.57
N ASP A 16 6.52 11.28 5.80
CA ASP A 16 7.27 11.19 4.56
C ASP A 16 6.29 10.98 3.42
N GLU A 17 6.19 11.95 2.52
CA GLU A 17 5.37 11.81 1.31
C GLU A 17 6.13 11.01 0.27
N ARG A 18 5.46 9.99 -0.30
CA ARG A 18 6.08 9.07 -1.27
C ARG A 18 5.30 9.07 -2.59
N PRO A 19 5.28 10.20 -3.32
CA PRO A 19 4.46 10.35 -4.52
C PRO A 19 4.81 9.34 -5.64
N ASP A 20 6.03 8.80 -5.65
CA ASP A 20 6.48 7.86 -6.68
C ASP A 20 6.09 6.39 -6.40
N GLU A 21 5.78 6.04 -5.16
CA GLU A 21 5.45 4.65 -4.80
C GLU A 21 4.22 4.12 -5.52
N PRO A 22 3.08 4.86 -5.66
CA PRO A 22 1.94 4.40 -6.44
C PRO A 22 2.29 4.04 -7.89
N ALA A 23 3.21 4.79 -8.52
CA ALA A 23 3.68 4.52 -9.87
C ALA A 23 4.55 3.25 -9.93
N MET A 24 5.44 3.08 -8.94
CA MET A 24 6.24 1.86 -8.78
C MET A 24 5.34 0.62 -8.61
N TRP A 25 4.33 0.68 -7.74
CA TRP A 25 3.37 -0.42 -7.54
C TRP A 25 2.56 -0.73 -8.79
N ARG A 26 2.14 0.30 -9.55
CA ARG A 26 1.45 0.10 -10.82
C ARG A 26 2.33 -0.65 -11.82
N ARG A 27 3.61 -0.29 -11.90
CA ARG A 27 4.58 -0.99 -12.74
C ARG A 27 4.75 -2.44 -12.29
N PHE A 28 4.88 -2.68 -10.99
CA PHE A 28 5.00 -4.02 -10.43
C PHE A 28 3.81 -4.92 -10.77
N TYR A 29 2.57 -4.47 -10.55
CA TYR A 29 1.38 -5.27 -10.87
C TYR A 29 1.24 -5.51 -12.38
N ARG A 30 1.60 -4.55 -13.24
CA ARG A 30 1.63 -4.76 -14.70
C ARG A 30 2.64 -5.83 -15.11
N LEU A 31 3.85 -5.81 -14.53
CA LEU A 31 4.89 -6.79 -14.82
C LEU A 31 4.54 -8.19 -14.29
N ARG A 32 3.73 -8.27 -13.24
CA ARG A 32 3.22 -9.53 -12.69
C ARG A 32 1.97 -10.08 -13.38
N GLN A 33 1.38 -9.38 -14.35
CA GLN A 33 0.28 -9.94 -15.14
C GLN A 33 0.86 -10.92 -16.19
N PRO A 34 0.67 -12.24 -16.05
CA PRO A 34 1.08 -13.18 -17.09
C PRO A 34 0.10 -13.12 -18.28
N PRO A 35 0.50 -13.60 -19.48
CA PRO A 35 -0.45 -14.00 -20.51
C PRO A 35 -1.44 -15.00 -19.92
N GLU A 36 -2.70 -14.58 -19.84
CA GLU A 36 -3.52 -14.80 -18.66
C GLU A 36 -4.18 -16.20 -18.55
N ALA A 37 -4.15 -17.00 -19.62
CA ALA A 37 -4.91 -18.26 -19.70
C ALA A 37 -4.08 -19.54 -19.53
N GLU A 38 -2.77 -19.49 -19.79
CA GLU A 38 -1.90 -20.67 -19.81
C GLU A 38 -1.19 -20.83 -18.45
N LEU A 39 -0.62 -19.74 -17.93
CA LEU A 39 0.09 -19.72 -16.65
C LEU A 39 -0.85 -19.82 -15.43
N ARG A 40 -2.11 -19.41 -15.56
CA ARG A 40 -3.14 -19.55 -14.50
C ARG A 40 -3.51 -21.01 -14.25
N ARG A 41 -3.49 -21.84 -15.30
CA ARG A 41 -3.71 -23.29 -15.20
C ARG A 41 -2.51 -24.03 -14.61
N GLU A 42 -1.31 -23.53 -14.85
CA GLU A 42 -0.06 -24.23 -14.53
C GLU A 42 0.48 -23.89 -13.13
N PHE A 43 0.30 -22.65 -12.66
CA PHE A 43 0.90 -22.18 -11.41
C PHE A 43 -0.09 -21.86 -10.28
N GLY A 44 -1.40 -21.85 -10.57
CA GLY A 44 -2.45 -21.72 -9.55
C GLY A 44 -2.22 -20.54 -8.58
N ASP A 45 -2.21 -19.32 -9.09
CA ASP A 45 -2.07 -18.12 -8.24
C ASP A 45 -3.07 -17.03 -8.60
N ASP A 46 -4.35 -17.36 -8.41
CA ASP A 46 -5.47 -16.45 -8.64
C ASP A 46 -5.49 -15.26 -7.66
N GLN A 47 -4.85 -15.39 -6.49
CA GLN A 47 -4.85 -14.36 -5.46
C GLN A 47 -4.11 -13.10 -5.93
N ALA A 48 -2.93 -13.23 -6.55
CA ALA A 48 -2.16 -12.09 -7.03
C ALA A 48 -2.86 -11.36 -8.18
N ALA A 49 -3.54 -12.09 -9.07
CA ALA A 49 -4.32 -11.51 -10.15
C ALA A 49 -5.59 -10.81 -9.63
N GLN A 50 -6.27 -11.42 -8.66
CA GLN A 50 -7.43 -10.84 -7.98
C GLN A 50 -7.04 -9.54 -7.24
N GLU A 51 -5.94 -9.57 -6.50
CA GLU A 51 -5.40 -8.40 -5.81
C GLU A 51 -5.05 -7.29 -6.81
N ALA A 52 -4.35 -7.62 -7.91
CA ALA A 52 -4.02 -6.66 -8.95
C ALA A 52 -5.27 -6.00 -9.55
N GLY A 53 -6.32 -6.79 -9.84
CA GLY A 53 -7.61 -6.27 -10.34
C GLY A 53 -8.31 -5.31 -9.37
N LEU A 54 -8.16 -5.53 -8.06
CA LEU A 54 -8.72 -4.65 -7.03
C LEU A 54 -7.86 -3.40 -6.79
N VAL A 55 -6.53 -3.52 -6.89
CA VAL A 55 -5.60 -2.47 -6.48
C VAL A 55 -5.26 -1.52 -7.64
N LEU A 56 -5.00 -2.04 -8.84
CA LEU A 56 -4.57 -1.24 -10.00
C LEU A 56 -5.46 -0.03 -10.30
N PRO A 57 -6.81 -0.14 -10.33
CA PRO A 57 -7.67 1.01 -10.61
C PRO A 57 -7.57 2.12 -9.57
N ARG A 58 -7.23 1.76 -8.32
CA ARG A 58 -7.15 2.69 -7.19
C ARG A 58 -5.79 3.39 -7.09
N LEU A 59 -4.75 2.85 -7.73
CA LEU A 59 -3.39 3.42 -7.71
C LEU A 59 -3.27 4.73 -8.51
N ALA A 60 -4.28 5.13 -9.29
CA ALA A 60 -4.26 6.38 -10.05
C ALA A 60 -4.44 7.63 -9.18
N THR A 61 -5.14 7.51 -8.06
CA THR A 61 -5.51 8.62 -7.19
C THR A 61 -5.02 8.42 -5.75
N ARG A 62 -4.15 7.44 -5.53
CA ARG A 62 -3.58 7.15 -4.21
C ARG A 62 -2.35 7.99 -3.95
N GLU A 63 -2.28 8.51 -2.74
CA GLU A 63 -1.07 9.06 -2.14
C GLU A 63 -0.47 8.00 -1.21
N ALA A 64 0.85 7.84 -1.27
CA ALA A 64 1.58 6.97 -0.34
C ALA A 64 2.31 7.84 0.67
N LEU A 65 2.20 7.48 1.95
CA LEU A 65 2.79 8.19 3.08
C LEU A 65 3.47 7.17 3.99
N ALA A 66 4.70 7.43 4.42
CA ALA A 66 5.30 6.72 5.54
C ALA A 66 5.23 7.60 6.80
N VAL A 67 4.83 7.01 7.92
CA VAL A 67 4.52 7.74 9.15
C VAL A 67 5.27 7.11 10.30
N THR A 68 6.01 7.92 11.04
CA THR A 68 6.62 7.52 12.30
C THR A 68 5.72 7.99 13.44
N LEU A 69 5.24 7.03 14.22
CA LEU A 69 4.39 7.29 15.39
C LEU A 69 5.17 6.98 16.66
N ARG A 70 5.12 7.90 17.63
CA ARG A 70 5.62 7.67 18.98
C ARG A 70 4.46 7.48 19.94
N ARG A 71 4.59 6.44 20.76
CA ARG A 71 3.80 6.29 21.97
C ARG A 71 4.39 7.21 23.05
N PRO A 72 3.58 8.06 23.70
CA PRO A 72 4.03 8.78 24.89
C PRO A 72 4.53 7.76 25.92
N SER A 73 5.79 7.89 26.34
CA SER A 73 6.28 7.20 27.53
C SER A 73 5.46 7.74 28.69
N GLY A 74 4.64 6.91 29.34
CA GLY A 74 3.82 7.33 30.48
C GLY A 74 4.66 8.13 31.47
N GLY A 75 4.35 9.42 31.60
CA GLY A 75 4.94 10.27 32.61
C GLY A 75 3.98 10.35 33.78
N GLY A 76 4.34 9.70 34.90
CA GLY A 76 3.81 9.95 36.25
C GLY A 76 2.40 9.47 36.52
#